data_AF-A0A7C7L1G1-F1
#
_entry.id   AF-A0A7C7L1G1-F1
#
_cell.length_a   1.000
_cell.length_b   1.000
_cell.length_c   1.000
_cell.angle_alpha   90.00
_cell.angle_beta   90.00
_cell.angle_gamma   90.00
#
_symmetry.space_group_name_H-M   'P 1'
#
loop_
_entity.id
_entity.type
_entity.pdbx_description
1 polymer ?
#
loop_
_entity_poly.entity_id
_entity_poly.type
_entity_poly.pdbx_seq_one_letter_code
_entity_poly.pdbx_strand_id
1 'polypeptide(L)'
;YNLNCCENVIIEHNRIVGADLMSTGGSYACYGPEGYSRNIFTAHNHYENMHGWDREAFTSDAGGGAYFGKVAQCHGNELVLASDPNWRNRDWHNALVAIVHGRGRGQWRLVRAWSGRRVMLDRPFDVAPDENSQVTITMLHQRYIFYGNEFRDVGIAIQFYGTAIEHVVANNRCWRAGGYHALGIPYAGGIQPDFYVQFIGNEIVEGNSYRFGANNATLAGPSHIGVYGSAPSINFGCIVRENHLHNNARIEISGRIENVVIEGNVIERASTGIRIDEGCANVLLRNNRFVECAREVWDVAAVKRKWRTVIEQLAERREPLAHWSFDEPARVRFSVRTVISDIDLTARAVGGVRIVKGVRGNAIEFDGKSHLVIGESEEAQYALNLRNFTITAWISPKRVTGRSGIIAKRVGNTLTPFVICVHDGKLTFDGADRNGKWTYNCSSPQVLKPNQWQHIAVVVEEAKRVVLYVNGREVRIHKVTEPLCANEQPLIVGRDAWGGEPPRGETPGFFIGAIDELKIWA
;
A
#
# COMPACT_ATOMS: atom_id res chain seq x y z
N TYR A 1 -14.67 15.97 -21.28
CA TYR A 1 -16.00 15.49 -21.73
C TYR A 1 -16.68 14.75 -20.57
N ASN A 2 -18.01 14.56 -20.58
CA ASN A 2 -18.71 13.77 -19.54
C ASN A 2 -19.94 13.09 -20.15
N LEU A 3 -20.05 11.77 -19.98
CA LEU A 3 -21.25 11.00 -20.30
C LEU A 3 -21.90 10.52 -19.01
N ASN A 4 -23.10 11.02 -18.71
CA ASN A 4 -23.75 10.76 -17.43
C ASN A 4 -25.00 9.91 -17.62
N CYS A 5 -25.13 8.83 -16.83
CA CYS A 5 -26.28 7.92 -16.82
C CYS A 5 -26.70 7.44 -18.22
N CYS A 6 -25.73 6.96 -19.00
CA CYS A 6 -25.93 6.62 -20.40
C CYS A 6 -26.26 5.14 -20.60
N GLU A 7 -27.03 4.85 -21.64
CA GLU A 7 -27.37 3.47 -22.02
C GLU A 7 -27.26 3.30 -23.53
N ASN A 8 -26.59 2.22 -23.98
CA ASN A 8 -26.42 1.87 -25.39
C ASN A 8 -25.71 2.97 -26.20
N VAL A 9 -24.51 3.35 -25.75
CA VAL A 9 -23.70 4.42 -26.37
C VAL A 9 -22.49 3.83 -27.09
N ILE A 10 -22.23 4.35 -28.29
CA ILE A 10 -21.03 4.07 -29.07
C ILE A 10 -20.22 5.36 -29.23
N ILE A 11 -18.94 5.32 -28.91
CA ILE A 11 -17.97 6.40 -29.15
C ILE A 11 -16.79 5.82 -29.89
N GLU A 12 -16.67 6.12 -31.17
CA GLU A 12 -15.60 5.55 -31.98
C GLU A 12 -14.98 6.51 -32.97
N HIS A 13 -13.72 6.23 -33.32
CA HIS A 13 -12.97 6.97 -34.34
C HIS A 13 -12.85 8.47 -34.07
N ASN A 14 -12.82 8.87 -32.80
CA ASN A 14 -12.64 10.27 -32.41
C ASN A 14 -11.18 10.58 -32.10
N ARG A 15 -10.84 11.86 -32.25
CA ARG A 15 -9.62 12.45 -31.71
C ARG A 15 -10.00 13.44 -30.61
N ILE A 16 -9.60 13.13 -29.37
CA ILE A 16 -9.93 13.90 -28.17
C ILE A 16 -8.62 14.47 -27.63
N VAL A 17 -8.41 15.77 -27.86
CA VAL A 17 -7.15 16.46 -27.57
C VAL A 17 -7.38 17.54 -26.52
N GLY A 18 -6.56 17.54 -25.48
CA GLY A 18 -6.49 18.66 -24.54
C GLY A 18 -5.84 19.89 -25.18
N ALA A 19 -6.45 21.06 -24.99
CA ALA A 19 -6.05 22.31 -25.63
C ALA A 19 -5.33 23.30 -24.69
N ASP A 20 -5.44 23.12 -23.36
CA ASP A 20 -4.85 24.00 -22.36
C ASP A 20 -4.54 23.31 -21.02
N LEU A 21 -4.06 24.08 -20.04
CA LEU A 21 -3.69 23.60 -18.70
C LEU A 21 -4.86 23.07 -17.86
N MET A 22 -6.10 23.31 -18.28
CA MET A 22 -7.34 22.82 -17.68
C MET A 22 -7.92 21.62 -18.45
N SER A 23 -7.14 20.98 -19.33
CA SER A 23 -7.56 19.76 -20.03
C SER A 23 -7.61 18.57 -19.06
N THR A 24 -8.72 18.43 -18.34
CA THR A 24 -8.88 17.45 -17.24
C THR A 24 -9.15 16.02 -17.70
N GLY A 25 -9.50 15.82 -18.98
CA GLY A 25 -9.92 14.54 -19.53
C GLY A 25 -11.43 14.33 -19.48
N GLY A 26 -11.89 13.14 -19.08
CA GLY A 26 -13.33 12.87 -19.04
C GLY A 26 -13.77 11.64 -18.27
N SER A 27 -15.06 11.62 -17.96
CA SER A 27 -15.69 10.63 -17.10
C SER A 27 -16.96 10.05 -17.73
N TYR A 28 -17.21 8.76 -17.53
CA TYR A 28 -18.55 8.19 -17.66
C TYR A 28 -19.12 8.02 -16.25
N ALA A 29 -20.12 8.84 -15.92
CA ALA A 29 -20.58 9.01 -14.56
C ALA A 29 -22.01 8.53 -14.33
N CYS A 30 -22.38 8.38 -13.06
CA CYS A 30 -23.75 8.08 -12.60
C CYS A 30 -24.33 9.17 -11.68
N TYR A 31 -24.01 10.44 -11.91
CA TYR A 31 -24.52 11.56 -11.11
C TYR A 31 -26.01 11.86 -11.34
N GLY A 32 -26.57 11.41 -12.48
CA GLY A 32 -27.96 11.61 -12.85
C GLY A 32 -28.97 10.79 -12.01
N PRO A 33 -30.27 11.12 -12.08
CA PRO A 33 -31.30 10.52 -11.24
C PRO A 33 -31.42 9.00 -11.42
N GLU A 34 -31.12 8.47 -12.60
CA GLU A 34 -31.18 7.05 -12.93
C GLU A 34 -30.14 6.23 -12.16
N GLY A 35 -28.98 6.82 -11.83
CA GLY A 35 -27.96 6.18 -11.00
C GLY A 35 -27.32 4.92 -11.60
N TYR A 36 -27.49 4.68 -12.90
CA TYR A 36 -26.81 3.62 -13.64
C TYR A 36 -26.36 4.09 -15.02
N SER A 37 -25.35 3.42 -15.56
CA SER A 37 -24.89 3.59 -16.93
C SER A 37 -24.39 2.25 -17.47
N ARG A 38 -24.79 1.87 -18.68
CA ARG A 38 -24.54 0.52 -19.20
C ARG A 38 -24.45 0.39 -20.71
N ASN A 39 -23.82 -0.70 -21.17
CA ASN A 39 -23.66 -1.03 -22.58
C ASN A 39 -23.00 0.11 -23.35
N ILE A 40 -21.76 0.43 -22.98
CA ILE A 40 -20.98 1.48 -23.64
C ILE A 40 -19.83 0.84 -24.39
N PHE A 41 -19.70 1.19 -25.67
CA PHE A 41 -18.60 0.77 -26.53
C PHE A 41 -17.77 1.99 -26.92
N THR A 42 -16.53 2.04 -26.42
CA THR A 42 -15.57 3.11 -26.68
C THR A 42 -14.39 2.53 -27.43
N ALA A 43 -14.26 2.81 -28.73
CA ALA A 43 -13.30 2.12 -29.57
C ALA A 43 -12.56 3.00 -30.57
N HIS A 44 -11.31 2.66 -30.89
CA HIS A 44 -10.54 3.32 -31.95
C HIS A 44 -10.43 4.85 -31.80
N ASN A 45 -10.48 5.35 -30.56
CA ASN A 45 -10.30 6.77 -30.28
C ASN A 45 -8.84 7.06 -29.93
N HIS A 46 -8.42 8.31 -30.18
CA HIS A 46 -7.11 8.83 -29.81
C HIS A 46 -7.28 9.91 -28.74
N TYR A 47 -6.72 9.67 -27.56
CA TYR A 47 -6.73 10.59 -26.42
C TYR A 47 -5.34 11.18 -26.21
N GLU A 48 -5.23 12.52 -26.23
CA GLU A 48 -3.95 13.21 -26.15
C GLU A 48 -4.01 14.44 -25.21
N ASN A 49 -2.90 14.71 -24.52
CA ASN A 49 -2.64 15.98 -23.80
C ASN A 49 -3.61 16.31 -22.63
N MET A 50 -3.90 15.35 -21.77
CA MET A 50 -4.72 15.60 -20.56
C MET A 50 -3.82 16.05 -19.40
N HIS A 51 -3.63 17.37 -19.28
CA HIS A 51 -2.68 17.98 -18.34
C HIS A 51 -3.31 18.59 -17.07
N GLY A 52 -4.63 18.82 -17.08
CA GLY A 52 -5.33 19.47 -15.98
C GLY A 52 -5.80 18.50 -14.89
N TRP A 53 -5.89 18.99 -13.66
CA TRP A 53 -6.52 18.32 -12.51
C TRP A 53 -6.01 16.88 -12.32
N ASP A 54 -6.91 15.90 -12.39
CA ASP A 54 -6.67 14.47 -12.19
C ASP A 54 -6.09 13.78 -13.43
N ARG A 55 -6.10 14.47 -14.58
CA ARG A 55 -5.45 14.05 -15.84
C ARG A 55 -5.96 12.71 -16.37
N GLU A 56 -7.24 12.43 -16.19
CA GLU A 56 -7.81 11.10 -16.44
C GLU A 56 -8.38 11.04 -17.84
N ALA A 57 -7.70 10.32 -18.74
CA ALA A 57 -8.19 10.21 -20.11
C ALA A 57 -9.58 9.58 -20.12
N PHE A 58 -9.80 8.57 -19.27
CA PHE A 58 -11.10 8.03 -18.91
C PHE A 58 -11.14 7.66 -17.43
N THR A 59 -12.23 8.03 -16.74
CA THR A 59 -12.63 7.53 -15.42
C THR A 59 -14.10 7.12 -15.39
N SER A 60 -14.48 6.21 -14.50
CA SER A 60 -15.88 5.99 -14.12
C SER A 60 -16.15 6.56 -12.74
N ASP A 61 -17.03 7.56 -12.64
CA ASP A 61 -17.38 8.15 -11.34
C ASP A 61 -18.82 7.85 -10.94
N ALA A 62 -18.99 7.29 -9.75
CA ALA A 62 -20.30 7.11 -9.13
C ALA A 62 -20.40 7.85 -7.79
N GLY A 63 -21.62 8.18 -7.39
CA GLY A 63 -21.91 9.05 -6.25
C GLY A 63 -22.64 8.37 -5.08
N GLY A 64 -21.96 7.53 -4.29
CA GLY A 64 -22.48 7.05 -3.00
C GLY A 64 -23.31 5.76 -3.07
N GLY A 65 -24.01 5.41 -2.00
CA GLY A 65 -24.78 4.15 -1.89
C GLY A 65 -25.95 4.24 -0.93
N ALA A 66 -26.93 3.37 -1.11
CA ALA A 66 -28.12 3.27 -0.26
C ALA A 66 -27.88 2.41 0.98
N TYR A 67 -27.02 1.39 0.87
CA TYR A 67 -26.83 0.43 1.95
C TYR A 67 -25.46 -0.23 1.89
N PHE A 68 -24.86 -0.45 3.05
CA PHE A 68 -23.78 -1.41 3.24
C PHE A 68 -23.97 -2.07 4.60
N GLY A 69 -24.12 -3.40 4.62
CA GLY A 69 -24.38 -4.11 5.86
C GLY A 69 -24.77 -5.56 5.66
N LYS A 70 -25.21 -6.18 6.75
CA LYS A 70 -25.62 -7.60 6.78
C LYS A 70 -26.97 -7.82 6.09
N VAL A 71 -27.25 -9.06 5.72
CA VAL A 71 -28.56 -9.50 5.23
C VAL A 71 -29.37 -10.07 6.39
N ALA A 72 -30.67 -9.83 6.45
CA ALA A 72 -31.57 -10.51 7.41
C ALA A 72 -32.15 -11.79 6.80
N GLN A 73 -32.57 -11.72 5.54
CA GLN A 73 -33.17 -12.84 4.82
C GLN A 73 -33.00 -12.64 3.32
N CYS A 74 -32.87 -13.73 2.57
CA CYS A 74 -33.01 -13.71 1.12
C CYS A 74 -33.80 -14.96 0.68
N HIS A 75 -34.89 -14.75 -0.05
CA HIS A 75 -35.72 -15.83 -0.57
C HIS A 75 -36.23 -15.48 -1.97
N GLY A 76 -35.90 -16.32 -2.95
CA GLY A 76 -36.17 -16.01 -4.36
C GLY A 76 -35.56 -14.67 -4.75
N ASN A 77 -36.39 -13.75 -5.25
CA ASN A 77 -35.98 -12.40 -5.66
C ASN A 77 -36.09 -11.36 -4.55
N GLU A 78 -36.55 -11.72 -3.35
CA GLU A 78 -36.68 -10.76 -2.25
C GLU A 78 -35.46 -10.82 -1.34
N LEU A 79 -34.83 -9.66 -1.12
CA LEU A 79 -33.74 -9.45 -0.18
C LEU A 79 -34.24 -8.54 0.95
N VAL A 80 -34.07 -8.98 2.20
CA VAL A 80 -34.36 -8.21 3.40
C VAL A 80 -33.05 -7.80 4.06
N LEU A 81 -32.84 -6.49 4.20
CA LEU A 81 -31.65 -5.90 4.81
C LEU A 81 -31.72 -6.01 6.35
N ALA A 82 -30.56 -6.21 6.99
CA ALA A 82 -30.50 -6.31 8.45
C ALA A 82 -30.79 -4.97 9.13
N SER A 83 -30.31 -3.87 8.56
CA SER A 83 -30.48 -2.50 9.07
C SER A 83 -31.19 -1.61 8.06
N ASP A 84 -31.64 -0.45 8.53
CA ASP A 84 -32.31 0.51 7.65
C ASP A 84 -31.35 1.09 6.60
N PRO A 85 -31.72 1.02 5.31
CA PRO A 85 -30.99 1.68 4.24
C PRO A 85 -31.22 3.19 4.24
N ASN A 86 -30.23 3.94 3.76
CA ASN A 86 -30.34 5.35 3.46
C ASN A 86 -30.71 5.55 1.99
N TRP A 87 -31.98 5.31 1.65
CA TRP A 87 -32.47 5.49 0.28
C TRP A 87 -32.29 6.94 -0.23
N ARG A 88 -32.20 7.92 0.68
CA ARG A 88 -32.28 9.36 0.35
C ARG A 88 -33.52 9.64 -0.52
N ASN A 89 -33.62 10.85 -1.07
CA ASN A 89 -34.64 11.16 -2.07
C ASN A 89 -34.11 10.85 -3.47
N ARG A 90 -33.84 9.57 -3.76
CA ARG A 90 -33.25 9.11 -5.03
C ARG A 90 -33.92 7.83 -5.52
N ASP A 91 -33.99 7.69 -6.84
CA ASP A 91 -34.38 6.45 -7.52
C ASP A 91 -33.21 5.46 -7.55
N TRP A 92 -33.45 4.25 -7.05
CA TRP A 92 -32.50 3.13 -7.06
C TRP A 92 -32.90 2.03 -8.02
N HIS A 93 -33.92 2.22 -8.85
CA HIS A 93 -34.26 1.25 -9.89
C HIS A 93 -33.05 1.02 -10.81
N ASN A 94 -32.75 -0.25 -11.13
CA ASN A 94 -31.54 -0.69 -11.82
C ASN A 94 -30.20 -0.45 -11.09
N ALA A 95 -30.21 0.00 -9.84
CA ALA A 95 -28.98 0.09 -9.06
C ALA A 95 -28.39 -1.30 -8.76
N LEU A 96 -27.08 -1.32 -8.48
CA LEU A 96 -26.32 -2.52 -8.14
C LEU A 96 -26.66 -2.99 -6.73
N VAL A 97 -26.97 -4.28 -6.59
CA VAL A 97 -26.88 -5.02 -5.32
C VAL A 97 -25.75 -6.05 -5.46
N ALA A 98 -24.69 -5.93 -4.68
CA ALA A 98 -23.53 -6.84 -4.76
C ALA A 98 -23.20 -7.48 -3.41
N ILE A 99 -22.93 -8.79 -3.41
CA ILE A 99 -22.47 -9.52 -2.22
C ILE A 99 -20.95 -9.42 -2.13
N VAL A 100 -20.44 -8.63 -1.18
CA VAL A 100 -19.00 -8.30 -1.03
C VAL A 100 -18.30 -9.10 0.08
N HIS A 101 -19.07 -9.84 0.89
CA HIS A 101 -18.55 -10.74 1.92
C HIS A 101 -19.55 -11.87 2.22
N GLY A 102 -19.04 -13.02 2.67
CA GLY A 102 -19.84 -14.16 3.15
C GLY A 102 -20.42 -15.02 2.04
N ARG A 103 -21.47 -15.78 2.35
CA ARG A 103 -22.12 -16.71 1.44
C ARG A 103 -22.66 -15.97 0.21
N GLY A 104 -22.38 -16.50 -0.98
CA GLY A 104 -22.80 -15.91 -2.25
C GLY A 104 -21.95 -14.74 -2.74
N ARG A 105 -20.83 -14.42 -2.07
CA ARG A 105 -19.83 -13.42 -2.49
C ARG A 105 -19.49 -13.53 -3.99
N GLY A 106 -19.38 -12.37 -4.63
CA GLY A 106 -19.07 -12.25 -6.06
C GLY A 106 -20.30 -12.16 -6.96
N GLN A 107 -21.49 -12.50 -6.45
CA GLN A 107 -22.73 -12.31 -7.21
C GLN A 107 -23.28 -10.89 -7.07
N TRP A 108 -23.96 -10.44 -8.12
CA TRP A 108 -24.64 -9.15 -8.15
C TRP A 108 -26.02 -9.25 -8.81
N ARG A 109 -26.94 -8.35 -8.46
CA ARG A 109 -28.32 -8.25 -8.95
C ARG A 109 -28.71 -6.78 -9.13
N LEU A 110 -29.84 -6.54 -9.77
CA LEU A 110 -30.39 -5.20 -9.95
C LEU A 110 -31.59 -4.99 -9.02
N VAL A 111 -31.70 -3.79 -8.47
CA VAL A 111 -32.90 -3.34 -7.75
C VAL A 111 -34.06 -3.13 -8.74
N ARG A 112 -35.22 -3.69 -8.43
CA ARG A 112 -36.48 -3.50 -9.18
C ARG A 112 -37.53 -2.71 -8.40
N ALA A 113 -37.59 -2.92 -7.10
CA ALA A 113 -38.44 -2.16 -6.20
C ALA A 113 -37.84 -2.23 -4.79
N TRP A 114 -38.17 -1.28 -3.94
CA TRP A 114 -37.79 -1.30 -2.53
C TRP A 114 -38.87 -0.66 -1.66
N SER A 115 -38.97 -1.13 -0.43
CA SER A 115 -39.81 -0.53 0.61
C SER A 115 -39.21 -0.84 1.98
N GLY A 116 -38.80 0.20 2.71
CA GLY A 116 -38.05 0.05 3.95
C GLY A 116 -36.80 -0.81 3.73
N ARG A 117 -36.71 -1.95 4.43
CA ARG A 117 -35.61 -2.92 4.33
C ARG A 117 -35.80 -4.00 3.27
N ARG A 118 -36.94 -4.05 2.57
CA ARG A 118 -37.20 -5.05 1.52
C ARG A 118 -36.77 -4.50 0.17
N VAL A 119 -36.02 -5.31 -0.57
CA VAL A 119 -35.53 -5.00 -1.91
C VAL A 119 -35.93 -6.16 -2.82
N MET A 120 -36.69 -5.84 -3.86
CA MET A 120 -37.00 -6.79 -4.93
C MET A 120 -35.90 -6.73 -5.97
N LEU A 121 -35.31 -7.90 -6.24
CA LEU A 121 -34.25 -8.11 -7.20
C LEU A 121 -34.81 -8.50 -8.56
N ASP A 122 -34.03 -8.27 -9.61
CA ASP A 122 -34.37 -8.69 -10.97
C ASP A 122 -34.41 -10.21 -11.15
N ARG A 123 -33.62 -10.95 -10.39
CA ARG A 123 -33.55 -12.42 -10.37
C ARG A 123 -33.00 -12.95 -9.04
N PRO A 124 -33.24 -14.23 -8.67
CA PRO A 124 -32.69 -14.79 -7.44
C PRO A 124 -31.16 -14.84 -7.51
N PHE A 125 -30.49 -14.81 -6.36
CA PHE A 125 -29.09 -15.22 -6.27
C PHE A 125 -28.98 -16.74 -6.52
N ASP A 126 -27.97 -17.17 -7.28
CA ASP A 126 -27.69 -18.58 -7.53
C ASP A 126 -27.25 -19.27 -6.23
N VAL A 127 -26.45 -18.56 -5.43
CA VAL A 127 -26.16 -18.89 -4.04
C VAL A 127 -26.74 -17.79 -3.15
N ALA A 128 -27.89 -18.07 -2.52
CA ALA A 128 -28.54 -17.12 -1.63
C ALA A 128 -27.60 -16.68 -0.47
N PRO A 129 -27.48 -15.38 -0.17
CA PRO A 129 -26.75 -14.89 0.99
C PRO A 129 -27.46 -15.26 2.29
N ASP A 130 -26.69 -15.35 3.38
CA ASP A 130 -27.19 -15.59 4.73
C ASP A 130 -26.92 -14.39 5.65
N GLU A 131 -27.25 -14.52 6.94
CA GLU A 131 -27.04 -13.47 7.95
C GLU A 131 -25.56 -13.08 8.17
N ASN A 132 -24.62 -13.90 7.70
CA ASN A 132 -23.20 -13.59 7.75
C ASN A 132 -22.68 -12.86 6.51
N SER A 133 -23.46 -12.86 5.42
CA SER A 133 -23.14 -12.11 4.21
C SER A 133 -23.24 -10.60 4.41
N GLN A 134 -22.40 -9.85 3.71
CA GLN A 134 -22.53 -8.39 3.59
C GLN A 134 -22.82 -8.02 2.14
N VAL A 135 -23.79 -7.13 1.97
CA VAL A 135 -24.20 -6.59 0.68
C VAL A 135 -24.00 -5.09 0.64
N THR A 136 -23.72 -4.58 -0.55
CA THR A 136 -23.77 -3.15 -0.86
C THR A 136 -24.87 -2.89 -1.88
N ILE A 137 -25.57 -1.76 -1.71
CA ILE A 137 -26.51 -1.21 -2.69
C ILE A 137 -25.97 0.15 -3.12
N THR A 138 -25.57 0.26 -4.38
CA THR A 138 -24.86 1.41 -4.94
C THR A 138 -25.18 1.58 -6.42
N MET A 139 -24.69 2.63 -7.05
CA MET A 139 -24.83 2.85 -8.49
C MET A 139 -24.18 1.74 -9.33
N LEU A 140 -24.42 1.77 -10.63
CA LEU A 140 -23.97 0.72 -11.53
C LEU A 140 -23.31 1.28 -12.78
N HIS A 141 -22.06 0.89 -13.03
CA HIS A 141 -21.47 0.90 -14.36
C HIS A 141 -21.41 -0.53 -14.88
N GLN A 142 -22.13 -0.85 -15.95
CA GLN A 142 -22.21 -2.23 -16.44
C GLN A 142 -21.82 -2.36 -17.92
N ARG A 143 -21.01 -3.37 -18.26
CA ARG A 143 -20.68 -3.74 -19.65
C ARG A 143 -20.13 -2.58 -20.47
N TYR A 144 -19.01 -2.03 -20.00
CA TYR A 144 -18.22 -1.12 -20.79
C TYR A 144 -17.15 -1.90 -21.53
N ILE A 145 -16.97 -1.60 -22.81
CA ILE A 145 -15.91 -2.17 -23.63
C ILE A 145 -15.06 -1.03 -24.16
N PHE A 146 -13.79 -1.02 -23.77
CA PHE A 146 -12.76 -0.13 -24.31
C PHE A 146 -11.89 -0.94 -25.26
N TYR A 147 -11.99 -0.67 -26.55
CA TYR A 147 -11.33 -1.49 -27.57
C TYR A 147 -10.43 -0.69 -28.52
N GLY A 148 -9.15 -1.03 -28.62
CA GLY A 148 -8.30 -0.47 -29.66
C GLY A 148 -8.09 1.04 -29.60
N ASN A 149 -8.21 1.65 -28.40
CA ASN A 149 -7.95 3.08 -28.22
C ASN A 149 -6.46 3.35 -27.98
N GLU A 150 -6.03 4.56 -28.32
CA GLU A 150 -4.69 5.08 -28.05
C GLU A 150 -4.71 6.21 -27.02
N PHE A 151 -3.80 6.16 -26.06
CA PHE A 151 -3.70 7.16 -24.99
C PHE A 151 -2.26 7.70 -24.88
N ARG A 152 -2.08 9.01 -25.02
CA ARG A 152 -0.76 9.66 -24.98
C ARG A 152 -0.77 10.87 -24.07
N ASP A 153 0.23 10.96 -23.19
CA ASP A 153 0.44 12.14 -22.35
C ASP A 153 -0.73 12.46 -21.41
N VAL A 154 -1.27 11.40 -20.80
CA VAL A 154 -2.39 11.43 -19.86
C VAL A 154 -1.94 10.92 -18.50
N GLY A 155 -2.57 11.33 -17.40
CA GLY A 155 -2.25 10.83 -16.06
C GLY A 155 -2.60 9.34 -15.92
N ILE A 156 -3.78 8.94 -16.40
CA ILE A 156 -4.22 7.55 -16.44
C ILE A 156 -5.01 7.31 -17.73
N ALA A 157 -4.82 6.16 -18.38
CA ALA A 157 -5.49 5.88 -19.65
C ALA A 157 -6.94 5.49 -19.42
N ILE A 158 -7.18 4.49 -18.58
CA ILE A 158 -8.51 4.04 -18.17
C ILE A 158 -8.46 3.75 -16.69
N GLN A 159 -9.41 4.27 -15.94
CA GLN A 159 -9.65 3.81 -14.58
C GLN A 159 -11.13 3.59 -14.30
N PHE A 160 -11.40 2.66 -13.39
CA PHE A 160 -12.72 2.47 -12.83
C PHE A 160 -12.71 2.84 -11.35
N TYR A 161 -13.43 3.90 -10.98
CA TYR A 161 -13.52 4.38 -9.60
C TYR A 161 -14.65 3.67 -8.83
N GLY A 162 -14.60 2.34 -8.85
CA GLY A 162 -15.61 1.44 -8.29
C GLY A 162 -16.83 1.23 -9.19
N THR A 163 -17.69 0.27 -8.81
CA THR A 163 -18.93 -0.10 -9.51
C THR A 163 -18.76 -0.62 -10.94
N ALA A 164 -17.56 -1.04 -11.34
CA ALA A 164 -17.32 -1.64 -12.65
C ALA A 164 -17.77 -3.10 -12.67
N ILE A 165 -18.88 -3.37 -13.35
CA ILE A 165 -19.45 -4.70 -13.49
C ILE A 165 -19.31 -5.15 -14.95
N GLU A 166 -18.64 -6.28 -15.16
CA GLU A 166 -18.47 -6.91 -16.50
C GLU A 166 -17.80 -5.98 -17.52
N HIS A 167 -16.80 -5.20 -17.10
CA HIS A 167 -16.03 -4.32 -17.99
C HIS A 167 -14.91 -5.07 -18.72
N VAL A 168 -14.64 -4.66 -19.97
CA VAL A 168 -13.57 -5.21 -20.80
C VAL A 168 -12.71 -4.06 -21.33
N VAL A 169 -11.42 -4.12 -21.05
CA VAL A 169 -10.39 -3.24 -21.58
C VAL A 169 -9.50 -4.08 -22.47
N ALA A 170 -9.66 -3.96 -23.78
CA ALA A 170 -9.02 -4.85 -24.74
C ALA A 170 -8.27 -4.14 -25.87
N ASN A 171 -7.08 -4.64 -26.20
CA ASN A 171 -6.28 -4.19 -27.35
C ASN A 171 -5.98 -2.68 -27.38
N ASN A 172 -6.01 -2.00 -26.23
CA ASN A 172 -5.66 -0.58 -26.14
C ASN A 172 -4.14 -0.41 -26.05
N ARG A 173 -3.65 0.78 -26.40
CA ARG A 173 -2.24 1.14 -26.26
C ARG A 173 -2.08 2.45 -25.49
N CYS A 174 -1.07 2.53 -24.63
CA CYS A 174 -0.75 3.79 -23.97
C CYS A 174 0.75 4.11 -23.91
N TRP A 175 1.04 5.41 -23.95
CA TRP A 175 2.38 6.00 -23.83
C TRP A 175 2.34 7.10 -22.77
N ARG A 176 3.32 7.12 -21.87
CA ARG A 176 3.44 8.14 -20.80
C ARG A 176 2.11 8.34 -20.07
N ALA A 177 1.52 7.22 -19.69
CA ALA A 177 0.23 7.15 -19.01
C ALA A 177 0.31 6.16 -17.86
N GLY A 178 -0.52 6.30 -16.84
CA GLY A 178 -0.51 5.40 -15.69
C GLY A 178 -0.88 3.94 -16.00
N GLY A 179 -1.44 3.68 -17.17
CA GLY A 179 -1.95 2.36 -17.57
C GLY A 179 -3.45 2.24 -17.35
N TYR A 180 -3.91 1.07 -16.89
CA TYR A 180 -5.32 0.68 -16.87
C TYR A 180 -5.70 0.11 -15.50
N HIS A 181 -6.62 0.77 -14.78
CA HIS A 181 -6.91 0.48 -13.38
C HIS A 181 -8.36 0.07 -13.11
N ALA A 182 -8.56 -0.89 -12.22
CA ALA A 182 -9.86 -1.19 -11.61
C ALA A 182 -9.75 -1.00 -10.09
N LEU A 183 -10.59 -0.12 -9.51
CA LEU A 183 -10.53 0.30 -8.12
C LEU A 183 -11.82 -0.08 -7.38
N GLY A 184 -11.86 -1.26 -6.74
CA GLY A 184 -12.95 -1.60 -5.82
C GLY A 184 -12.77 -0.87 -4.49
N ILE A 185 -13.45 0.26 -4.27
CA ILE A 185 -13.16 1.18 -3.16
C ILE A 185 -14.41 1.70 -2.42
N PRO A 186 -14.26 2.18 -1.17
CA PRO A 186 -15.24 3.06 -0.54
C PRO A 186 -15.14 4.46 -1.15
N TYR A 187 -16.21 4.95 -1.75
CA TYR A 187 -16.21 6.26 -2.40
C TYR A 187 -17.57 6.96 -2.29
N ALA A 188 -17.53 8.27 -2.01
CA ALA A 188 -18.70 9.14 -1.83
C ALA A 188 -19.76 8.61 -0.83
N GLY A 189 -19.32 7.86 0.20
CA GLY A 189 -20.19 7.24 1.21
C GLY A 189 -20.85 5.92 0.77
N GLY A 190 -20.55 5.41 -0.42
CA GLY A 190 -20.94 4.09 -0.89
C GLY A 190 -19.77 3.10 -0.83
N ILE A 191 -20.08 1.81 -0.79
CA ILE A 191 -19.09 0.73 -0.94
C ILE A 191 -19.20 0.22 -2.37
N GLN A 192 -18.21 0.52 -3.20
CA GLN A 192 -18.26 0.40 -4.65
C GLN A 192 -17.32 -0.72 -5.12
N PRO A 193 -17.83 -1.94 -5.39
CA PRO A 193 -17.00 -3.07 -5.79
C PRO A 193 -16.81 -3.10 -7.31
N ASP A 194 -15.78 -3.82 -7.74
CA ASP A 194 -15.55 -4.12 -9.16
C ASP A 194 -15.60 -5.63 -9.37
N PHE A 195 -16.52 -6.11 -10.20
CA PHE A 195 -16.72 -7.54 -10.47
C PHE A 195 -16.51 -7.86 -11.96
N TYR A 196 -15.74 -8.91 -12.22
CA TYR A 196 -15.57 -9.49 -13.55
C TYR A 196 -14.97 -8.52 -14.59
N VAL A 197 -14.03 -7.68 -14.16
CA VAL A 197 -13.27 -6.76 -15.03
C VAL A 197 -12.14 -7.51 -15.73
N GLN A 198 -11.96 -7.24 -17.02
CA GLN A 198 -10.96 -7.92 -17.84
C GLN A 198 -10.04 -6.94 -18.56
N PHE A 199 -8.73 -7.19 -18.51
CA PHE A 199 -7.68 -6.49 -19.23
C PHE A 199 -7.01 -7.46 -20.19
N ILE A 200 -7.28 -7.35 -21.50
CA ILE A 200 -6.90 -8.35 -22.50
C ILE A 200 -6.11 -7.72 -23.65
N GLY A 201 -4.92 -8.22 -23.95
CA GLY A 201 -4.21 -7.81 -25.16
C GLY A 201 -3.78 -6.33 -25.21
N ASN A 202 -3.79 -5.62 -24.08
CA ASN A 202 -3.38 -4.21 -24.03
C ASN A 202 -1.85 -4.08 -24.05
N GLU A 203 -1.37 -2.93 -24.50
CA GLU A 203 0.05 -2.63 -24.61
C GLU A 203 0.41 -1.35 -23.84
N ILE A 204 1.30 -1.45 -22.86
CA ILE A 204 1.95 -0.28 -22.25
C ILE A 204 3.32 -0.14 -22.91
N VAL A 205 3.44 0.83 -23.82
CA VAL A 205 4.63 1.00 -24.67
C VAL A 205 5.76 1.75 -23.92
N GLU A 206 5.39 2.72 -23.10
CA GLU A 206 6.31 3.46 -22.23
C GLU A 206 5.88 3.27 -20.78
N GLY A 207 6.60 2.42 -20.06
CA GLY A 207 6.28 2.04 -18.69
C GLY A 207 6.80 2.97 -17.61
N ASN A 208 7.62 3.98 -17.92
CA ASN A 208 7.99 5.01 -16.96
C ASN A 208 7.13 6.26 -17.17
N SER A 209 6.47 6.73 -16.12
CA SER A 209 5.72 7.98 -16.14
C SER A 209 6.18 8.91 -15.02
N TYR A 210 6.17 10.22 -15.28
CA TYR A 210 6.66 11.25 -14.37
C TYR A 210 5.65 11.61 -13.26
N ARG A 211 4.36 11.61 -13.61
CA ARG A 211 3.25 11.83 -12.67
C ARG A 211 1.97 11.25 -13.26
N PHE A 212 1.33 10.32 -12.56
CA PHE A 212 0.30 9.46 -13.14
C PHE A 212 -0.62 8.84 -12.07
N GLY A 213 -1.45 7.91 -12.53
CA GLY A 213 -2.32 7.09 -11.68
C GLY A 213 -3.62 7.79 -11.35
N ALA A 214 -4.44 7.14 -10.53
CA ALA A 214 -5.73 7.67 -10.17
C ALA A 214 -5.61 9.02 -9.45
N ASN A 215 -6.43 9.99 -9.86
CA ASN A 215 -6.37 11.37 -9.37
C ASN A 215 -4.98 12.02 -9.50
N ASN A 216 -4.14 11.58 -10.44
CA ASN A 216 -2.77 12.07 -10.63
C ASN A 216 -1.92 12.04 -9.34
N ALA A 217 -2.21 11.06 -8.47
CA ALA A 217 -1.66 10.95 -7.12
C ALA A 217 -0.27 10.30 -7.08
N THR A 218 0.13 9.58 -8.12
CA THR A 218 1.43 8.91 -8.19
C THR A 218 2.46 9.86 -8.78
N LEU A 219 3.61 9.98 -8.10
CA LEU A 219 4.79 10.68 -8.62
C LEU A 219 5.44 9.86 -9.75
N ALA A 220 6.74 10.03 -9.96
CA ALA A 220 7.46 9.30 -10.97
C ALA A 220 7.55 7.81 -10.62
N GLY A 221 7.31 6.93 -11.59
CA GLY A 221 7.28 5.49 -11.36
C GLY A 221 6.71 4.69 -12.52
N PRO A 222 6.51 3.38 -12.28
CA PRO A 222 6.10 2.46 -13.33
C PRO A 222 4.58 2.47 -13.58
N SER A 223 4.20 2.65 -14.84
CA SER A 223 2.85 2.40 -15.36
C SER A 223 2.46 0.94 -15.17
N HIS A 224 1.17 0.68 -15.02
CA HIS A 224 0.73 -0.68 -14.73
C HIS A 224 -0.70 -0.99 -15.17
N ILE A 225 -0.96 -2.28 -15.33
CA ILE A 225 -2.32 -2.80 -15.20
C ILE A 225 -2.54 -3.05 -13.72
N GLY A 226 -3.44 -2.26 -13.13
CA GLY A 226 -3.67 -2.21 -11.70
C GLY A 226 -5.05 -2.75 -11.32
N VAL A 227 -5.09 -3.76 -10.46
CA VAL A 227 -6.33 -4.23 -9.85
C VAL A 227 -6.22 -3.97 -8.37
N TYR A 228 -7.13 -3.16 -7.84
CA TYR A 228 -7.06 -2.66 -6.48
C TYR A 228 -8.37 -2.92 -5.73
N GLY A 229 -8.26 -3.31 -4.46
CA GLY A 229 -9.41 -3.50 -3.56
C GLY A 229 -9.17 -2.85 -2.20
N SER A 230 -9.97 -1.87 -1.83
CA SER A 230 -9.89 -1.21 -0.52
C SER A 230 -11.05 -1.63 0.36
N ALA A 231 -10.74 -2.16 1.54
CA ALA A 231 -11.77 -2.55 2.51
C ALA A 231 -12.63 -1.33 2.94
N PRO A 232 -13.94 -1.52 3.20
CA PRO A 232 -14.67 -2.78 3.15
C PRO A 232 -15.14 -3.19 1.74
N SER A 233 -14.78 -2.46 0.67
CA SER A 233 -15.03 -2.87 -0.72
C SER A 233 -14.07 -3.98 -1.16
N ILE A 234 -14.24 -4.45 -2.40
CA ILE A 234 -13.52 -5.60 -2.96
C ILE A 234 -13.45 -5.50 -4.48
N ASN A 235 -12.40 -6.09 -5.05
CA ASN A 235 -12.37 -6.46 -6.46
C ASN A 235 -12.46 -8.01 -6.59
N PHE A 236 -13.30 -8.53 -7.48
CA PHE A 236 -13.59 -9.96 -7.56
C PHE A 236 -13.65 -10.47 -9.00
N GLY A 237 -12.95 -11.57 -9.29
CA GLY A 237 -13.09 -12.26 -10.58
C GLY A 237 -12.39 -11.56 -11.75
N CYS A 238 -11.25 -10.90 -11.51
CA CYS A 238 -10.52 -10.18 -12.56
C CYS A 238 -9.70 -11.11 -13.47
N ILE A 239 -9.56 -10.70 -14.74
CA ILE A 239 -8.68 -11.36 -15.71
C ILE A 239 -7.69 -10.34 -16.28
N VAL A 240 -6.40 -10.65 -16.20
CA VAL A 240 -5.32 -9.89 -16.84
C VAL A 240 -4.58 -10.83 -17.78
N ARG A 241 -4.91 -10.77 -19.07
CA ARG A 241 -4.49 -11.78 -20.05
C ARG A 241 -3.82 -11.18 -21.28
N GLU A 242 -2.76 -11.81 -21.76
CA GLU A 242 -2.15 -11.53 -23.07
C GLU A 242 -1.70 -10.07 -23.27
N ASN A 243 -1.48 -9.32 -22.19
CA ASN A 243 -1.01 -7.93 -22.27
C ASN A 243 0.52 -7.89 -22.49
N HIS A 244 1.01 -6.84 -23.15
CA HIS A 244 2.44 -6.59 -23.36
C HIS A 244 2.86 -5.29 -22.65
N LEU A 245 3.78 -5.42 -21.70
CA LEU A 245 4.17 -4.36 -20.77
C LEU A 245 5.66 -4.08 -20.96
N HIS A 246 6.00 -2.92 -21.54
CA HIS A 246 7.37 -2.54 -21.85
C HIS A 246 7.95 -1.57 -20.83
N ASN A 247 9.29 -1.49 -20.80
CA ASN A 247 10.05 -0.36 -20.26
C ASN A 247 9.66 0.01 -18.82
N ASN A 248 9.82 -0.95 -17.90
CA ASN A 248 9.52 -0.83 -16.47
C ASN A 248 8.03 -0.83 -16.10
N ALA A 249 7.12 -1.09 -17.05
CA ALA A 249 5.72 -1.36 -16.71
C ALA A 249 5.54 -2.69 -15.96
N ARG A 250 4.44 -2.82 -15.20
CA ARG A 250 4.15 -4.03 -14.41
C ARG A 250 2.66 -4.38 -14.35
N ILE A 251 2.35 -5.56 -13.82
CA ILE A 251 1.02 -5.90 -13.32
C ILE A 251 1.03 -5.75 -11.80
N GLU A 252 0.02 -5.10 -11.25
CA GLU A 252 -0.10 -4.88 -9.81
C GLU A 252 -1.50 -5.26 -9.31
N ILE A 253 -1.56 -6.19 -8.36
CA ILE A 253 -2.79 -6.63 -7.70
C ILE A 253 -2.62 -6.36 -6.21
N SER A 254 -3.43 -5.45 -5.65
CA SER A 254 -3.22 -4.97 -4.27
C SER A 254 -4.48 -4.75 -3.45
N GLY A 255 -4.40 -5.08 -2.16
CA GLY A 255 -5.51 -4.97 -1.20
C GLY A 255 -6.49 -6.16 -1.23
N ARG A 256 -7.75 -5.91 -0.90
CA ARG A 256 -8.80 -6.94 -0.76
C ARG A 256 -9.32 -7.38 -2.12
N ILE A 257 -8.73 -8.44 -2.64
CA ILE A 257 -9.00 -8.97 -3.98
C ILE A 257 -9.17 -10.48 -3.92
N GLU A 258 -10.07 -11.05 -4.70
CA GLU A 258 -10.30 -12.49 -4.75
C GLU A 258 -10.55 -12.99 -6.18
N ASN A 259 -10.00 -14.16 -6.51
CA ASN A 259 -10.16 -14.85 -7.80
C ASN A 259 -9.64 -14.03 -8.98
N VAL A 260 -8.32 -13.95 -9.12
CA VAL A 260 -7.66 -13.24 -10.23
C VAL A 260 -6.91 -14.23 -11.09
N VAL A 261 -7.05 -14.11 -12.42
CA VAL A 261 -6.22 -14.83 -13.38
C VAL A 261 -5.27 -13.86 -14.05
N ILE A 262 -3.96 -14.11 -13.93
CA ILE A 262 -2.92 -13.36 -14.64
C ILE A 262 -2.21 -14.33 -15.56
N GLU A 263 -2.44 -14.24 -16.86
CA GLU A 263 -1.90 -15.24 -17.78
C GLU A 263 -1.51 -14.78 -19.17
N GLY A 264 -0.53 -15.43 -19.77
CA GLY A 264 -0.11 -15.15 -21.14
C GLY A 264 0.48 -13.75 -21.36
N ASN A 265 0.74 -12.98 -20.29
CA ASN A 265 1.27 -11.63 -20.41
C ASN A 265 2.78 -11.68 -20.71
N VAL A 266 3.27 -10.68 -21.45
CA VAL A 266 4.70 -10.46 -21.68
C VAL A 266 5.11 -9.18 -20.97
N ILE A 267 6.08 -9.26 -20.06
CA ILE A 267 6.60 -8.11 -19.33
C ILE A 267 8.10 -8.00 -19.60
N GLU A 268 8.55 -6.81 -19.98
CA GLU A 268 9.93 -6.59 -20.44
C GLU A 268 10.63 -5.45 -19.72
N ARG A 269 11.92 -5.65 -19.43
CA ARG A 269 12.86 -4.62 -18.95
C ARG A 269 12.30 -3.89 -17.74
N ALA A 270 11.89 -4.66 -16.73
CA ALA A 270 11.22 -4.15 -15.54
C ALA A 270 11.93 -4.51 -14.25
N SER A 271 11.89 -3.59 -13.27
CA SER A 271 12.37 -3.86 -11.92
C SER A 271 11.56 -4.97 -11.23
N THR A 272 10.25 -5.03 -11.48
CA THR A 272 9.36 -6.11 -11.02
C THR A 272 8.27 -6.33 -12.06
N GLY A 273 8.05 -7.58 -12.47
CA GLY A 273 7.07 -7.92 -13.48
C GLY A 273 5.63 -7.96 -12.95
N ILE A 274 5.36 -8.83 -11.98
CA ILE A 274 4.05 -8.96 -11.32
C ILE A 274 4.22 -8.70 -9.83
N ARG A 275 3.43 -7.79 -9.26
CA ARG A 275 3.32 -7.56 -7.82
C ARG A 275 1.97 -8.04 -7.30
N ILE A 276 2.00 -8.84 -6.23
CA ILE A 276 0.81 -9.33 -5.52
C ILE A 276 0.95 -8.99 -4.04
N ASP A 277 0.01 -8.20 -3.53
CA ASP A 277 -0.05 -7.83 -2.12
C ASP A 277 -0.62 -8.96 -1.24
N GLU A 278 -0.39 -8.88 0.07
CA GLU A 278 -0.80 -9.92 1.03
C GLU A 278 -2.32 -10.06 1.23
N GLY A 279 -3.10 -9.03 0.86
CA GLY A 279 -4.57 -9.04 0.96
C GLY A 279 -5.27 -9.86 -0.14
N CYS A 280 -4.52 -10.33 -1.14
CA CYS A 280 -5.06 -11.01 -2.32
C CYS A 280 -5.29 -12.51 -2.08
N ALA A 281 -6.42 -13.04 -2.53
CA ALA A 281 -6.77 -14.45 -2.42
C ALA A 281 -7.04 -15.08 -3.81
N ASN A 282 -6.70 -16.37 -3.96
CA ASN A 282 -6.94 -17.15 -5.18
C ASN A 282 -6.42 -16.48 -6.45
N VAL A 283 -5.14 -16.11 -6.46
CA VAL A 283 -4.47 -15.56 -7.64
C VAL A 283 -3.81 -16.71 -8.42
N LEU A 284 -4.24 -16.91 -9.67
CA LEU A 284 -3.66 -17.88 -10.60
C LEU A 284 -2.69 -17.16 -11.55
N LEU A 285 -1.42 -17.57 -11.52
CA LEU A 285 -0.41 -17.16 -12.48
C LEU A 285 -0.16 -18.29 -13.47
N ARG A 286 -0.27 -18.04 -14.78
CA ARG A 286 -0.05 -19.06 -15.80
C ARG A 286 0.57 -18.49 -17.08
N ASN A 287 1.60 -19.14 -17.62
CA ASN A 287 2.17 -18.81 -18.95
C ASN A 287 2.56 -17.32 -19.14
N ASN A 288 2.94 -16.60 -18.09
CA ASN A 288 3.48 -15.25 -18.22
C ASN A 288 4.96 -15.33 -18.61
N ARG A 289 5.42 -14.45 -19.51
CA ARG A 289 6.80 -14.38 -19.97
C ARG A 289 7.46 -13.11 -19.46
N PHE A 290 8.61 -13.26 -18.83
CA PHE A 290 9.43 -12.15 -18.35
C PHE A 290 10.70 -12.05 -19.19
N VAL A 291 10.99 -10.86 -19.72
CA VAL A 291 12.19 -10.57 -20.51
C VAL A 291 12.98 -9.49 -19.79
N GLU A 292 14.20 -9.78 -19.36
CA GLU A 292 15.06 -8.81 -18.64
C GLU A 292 14.37 -8.17 -17.42
N CYS A 293 13.56 -8.94 -16.69
CA CYS A 293 12.97 -8.48 -15.44
C CYS A 293 13.92 -8.80 -14.27
N ALA A 294 14.27 -7.80 -13.46
CA ALA A 294 15.10 -8.02 -12.28
C ALA A 294 14.41 -8.94 -11.26
N ARG A 295 13.09 -8.87 -11.22
CA ARG A 295 12.22 -9.77 -10.45
C ARG A 295 10.98 -10.09 -11.26
N GLU A 296 10.74 -11.37 -11.51
CA GLU A 296 9.56 -11.82 -12.26
C GLU A 296 8.27 -11.60 -11.46
N VAL A 297 8.22 -12.17 -10.26
CA VAL A 297 7.05 -12.11 -9.37
C VAL A 297 7.48 -11.66 -7.98
N TRP A 298 6.73 -10.70 -7.43
CA TRP A 298 6.82 -10.23 -6.06
C TRP A 298 5.51 -10.54 -5.33
N ASP A 299 5.45 -11.69 -4.68
CA ASP A 299 4.37 -12.08 -3.76
C ASP A 299 4.77 -11.66 -2.34
N VAL A 300 4.15 -10.58 -1.85
CA VAL A 300 4.45 -9.99 -0.54
C VAL A 300 4.21 -10.99 0.59
N ALA A 301 3.14 -11.80 0.51
CA ALA A 301 2.84 -12.78 1.55
C ALA A 301 3.87 -13.91 1.58
N ALA A 302 4.32 -14.38 0.41
CA ALA A 302 5.39 -15.37 0.30
C ALA A 302 6.73 -14.82 0.82
N VAL A 303 7.06 -13.57 0.49
CA VAL A 303 8.28 -12.88 0.98
C VAL A 303 8.27 -12.75 2.50
N LYS A 304 7.15 -12.29 3.08
CA LYS A 304 6.99 -12.21 4.54
C LYS A 304 7.13 -13.58 5.21
N ARG A 305 6.55 -14.64 4.62
CA ARG A 305 6.71 -16.02 5.13
C ARG A 305 8.15 -16.50 5.06
N LYS A 306 8.82 -16.32 3.91
CA LYS A 306 10.24 -16.68 3.72
C LYS A 306 11.09 -16.03 4.82
N TRP A 307 10.97 -14.71 4.99
CA TRP A 307 11.80 -13.99 5.93
C TRP A 307 11.50 -14.32 7.38
N ARG A 308 10.24 -14.61 7.73
CA ARG A 308 9.92 -15.13 9.06
C ARG A 308 10.70 -16.41 9.35
N THR A 309 10.66 -17.39 8.44
CA THR A 309 11.38 -18.66 8.61
C THR A 309 12.89 -18.45 8.71
N VAL A 310 13.46 -17.60 7.87
CA VAL A 310 14.91 -17.32 7.91
C VAL A 310 15.32 -16.68 9.23
N ILE A 311 14.55 -15.69 9.72
CA ILE A 311 14.84 -15.02 10.99
C ILE A 311 14.71 -16.01 12.16
N GLU A 312 13.68 -16.87 12.18
CA GLU A 312 13.52 -17.91 13.21
C GLU A 312 14.71 -18.88 13.25
N GLN A 313 15.26 -19.27 12.09
CA GLN A 313 16.47 -20.12 12.01
C GLN A 313 17.74 -19.40 12.47
N LEU A 314 17.84 -18.09 12.21
CA LEU A 314 18.99 -17.29 12.64
C LEU A 314 18.94 -16.95 14.12
N ALA A 315 17.75 -16.84 14.71
CA ALA A 315 17.53 -16.58 16.13
C ALA A 315 18.07 -17.69 17.05
N GLU A 316 18.27 -18.90 16.54
CA GLU A 316 18.91 -20.00 17.29
C GLU A 316 20.43 -19.79 17.51
N ARG A 317 21.03 -18.81 16.82
CA ARG A 317 22.46 -18.52 16.92
C ARG A 317 22.76 -17.60 18.10
N ARG A 318 23.98 -17.70 18.62
CA ARG A 318 24.50 -16.77 19.65
C ARG A 318 25.07 -15.47 19.07
N GLU A 319 25.07 -15.34 17.76
CA GLU A 319 25.60 -14.18 17.04
C GLU A 319 24.49 -13.16 16.78
N PRO A 320 24.81 -11.85 16.70
CA PRO A 320 23.83 -10.86 16.33
C PRO A 320 23.33 -11.12 14.91
N LEU A 321 22.03 -10.93 14.71
CA LEU A 321 21.41 -10.97 13.39
C LEU A 321 22.08 -9.95 12.46
N ALA A 322 22.30 -8.73 12.93
CA ALA A 322 23.01 -7.68 12.20
C ALA A 322 23.93 -6.91 13.14
N HIS A 323 25.10 -6.50 12.64
CA HIS A 323 26.09 -5.73 13.37
C HIS A 323 26.71 -4.66 12.47
N TRP A 324 26.67 -3.41 12.95
CA TRP A 324 27.41 -2.28 12.40
C TRP A 324 28.43 -1.83 13.45
N SER A 325 29.70 -2.23 13.28
CA SER A 325 30.79 -1.79 14.16
C SER A 325 31.31 -0.39 13.82
N PHE A 326 31.14 0.02 12.56
CA PHE A 326 31.66 1.29 12.02
C PHE A 326 33.19 1.39 11.93
N ASP A 327 33.91 0.27 12.01
CA ASP A 327 35.37 0.22 11.90
C ASP A 327 35.90 0.31 10.46
N GLU A 328 35.06 0.02 9.47
CA GLU A 328 35.47 0.02 8.07
C GLU A 328 35.87 1.42 7.59
N PRO A 329 36.98 1.57 6.85
CA PRO A 329 37.42 2.87 6.35
C PRO A 329 36.36 3.45 5.39
N ALA A 330 35.98 4.71 5.63
CA ALA A 330 35.03 5.41 4.78
C ALA A 330 35.54 5.48 3.32
N ARG A 331 34.70 5.03 2.38
CA ARG A 331 34.84 5.38 0.95
C ARG A 331 34.25 6.77 0.71
N VAL A 332 34.38 7.30 -0.51
CA VAL A 332 33.95 8.65 -0.95
C VAL A 332 32.50 9.02 -0.53
N ARG A 333 31.66 8.03 -0.20
CA ARG A 333 30.43 8.18 0.58
C ARG A 333 30.47 7.18 1.74
N PHE A 334 30.18 7.61 2.97
CA PHE A 334 30.21 6.72 4.14
C PHE A 334 29.19 5.59 3.96
N SER A 335 29.68 4.35 4.01
CA SER A 335 28.86 3.15 3.99
C SER A 335 29.52 2.03 4.77
N VAL A 336 28.75 1.29 5.56
CA VAL A 336 29.22 0.11 6.30
C VAL A 336 28.36 -1.07 5.90
N ARG A 337 29.00 -2.11 5.35
CA ARG A 337 28.28 -3.26 4.78
C ARG A 337 27.96 -4.27 5.88
N THR A 338 26.69 -4.63 5.98
CA THR A 338 26.21 -5.72 6.83
C THR A 338 25.27 -6.58 5.98
N VAL A 339 25.34 -7.90 6.13
CA VAL A 339 24.50 -8.83 5.37
C VAL A 339 23.85 -9.83 6.31
N ILE A 340 22.55 -10.04 6.14
CA ILE A 340 21.83 -11.16 6.74
C ILE A 340 21.52 -12.14 5.63
N SER A 341 22.12 -13.33 5.65
CA SER A 341 21.97 -14.32 4.56
C SER A 341 22.37 -13.71 3.20
N ASP A 342 21.38 -13.31 2.40
CA ASP A 342 21.46 -12.73 1.06
C ASP A 342 21.00 -11.26 1.00
N ILE A 343 20.54 -10.68 2.12
CA ILE A 343 20.09 -9.28 2.16
C ILE A 343 21.25 -8.33 2.44
N ASP A 344 21.41 -7.35 1.56
CA ASP A 344 22.25 -6.19 1.82
C ASP A 344 21.57 -5.21 2.82
N LEU A 345 22.17 -5.10 4.00
CA LEU A 345 21.84 -4.11 5.02
C LEU A 345 22.94 -3.06 5.19
N THR A 346 23.59 -2.69 4.09
CA THR A 346 24.55 -1.59 4.08
C THR A 346 23.91 -0.32 4.65
N ALA A 347 24.53 0.24 5.69
CA ALA A 347 24.16 1.53 6.23
C ALA A 347 24.74 2.63 5.35
N ARG A 348 23.91 3.56 4.87
CA ARG A 348 24.30 4.68 4.01
C ARG A 348 24.02 6.01 4.70
N ALA A 349 25.01 6.90 4.72
CA ALA A 349 24.81 8.22 5.31
C ALA A 349 23.99 9.16 4.41
N VAL A 350 23.07 9.88 5.03
CA VAL A 350 22.40 11.06 4.49
C VAL A 350 22.89 12.27 5.28
N GLY A 351 23.53 13.22 4.59
CA GLY A 351 24.26 14.32 5.23
C GLY A 351 25.69 13.95 5.62
N GLY A 352 26.36 14.83 6.38
CA GLY A 352 27.73 14.62 6.85
C GLY A 352 27.79 13.84 8.16
N VAL A 353 28.43 12.68 8.16
CA VAL A 353 28.78 11.93 9.37
C VAL A 353 30.29 11.97 9.59
N ARG A 354 30.74 11.97 10.85
CA ARG A 354 32.18 11.88 11.17
C ARG A 354 32.51 10.55 11.81
N ILE A 355 33.64 9.99 11.42
CA ILE A 355 34.25 8.87 12.14
C ILE A 355 35.04 9.44 13.31
N VAL A 356 34.76 8.95 14.51
CA VAL A 356 35.46 9.31 15.75
C VAL A 356 35.93 8.05 16.46
N LYS A 357 36.77 8.20 17.48
CA LYS A 357 37.17 7.06 18.32
C LYS A 357 35.96 6.54 19.10
N GLY A 358 35.64 5.26 18.92
CA GLY A 358 34.57 4.55 19.59
C GLY A 358 34.98 3.97 20.95
N VAL A 359 34.04 3.23 21.55
CA VAL A 359 34.32 2.34 22.68
C VAL A 359 35.13 1.14 22.20
N ARG A 360 34.84 0.64 20.99
CA ARG A 360 35.65 -0.36 20.28
C ARG A 360 35.95 0.18 18.90
N GLY A 361 37.24 0.39 18.60
CA GLY A 361 37.66 0.92 17.30
C GLY A 361 37.04 2.29 17.01
N ASN A 362 36.24 2.37 15.95
CA ASN A 362 35.65 3.60 15.43
C ASN A 362 34.15 3.68 15.73
N ALA A 363 33.64 4.90 15.86
CA ALA A 363 32.22 5.20 16.02
C ALA A 363 31.77 6.23 15.00
N ILE A 364 30.45 6.34 14.81
CA ILE A 364 29.86 7.39 13.99
C ILE A 364 29.26 8.48 14.85
N GLU A 365 29.74 9.70 14.60
CA GLU A 365 29.24 10.91 15.21
C GLU A 365 28.27 11.65 14.29
N PHE A 366 27.08 11.91 14.82
CA PHE A 366 25.99 12.64 14.20
C PHE A 366 25.99 14.10 14.67
N ASP A 367 25.72 15.02 13.74
CA ASP A 367 25.79 16.47 13.92
C ASP A 367 24.43 17.14 14.22
N GLY A 368 23.36 16.35 14.30
CA GLY A 368 21.99 16.85 14.42
C GLY A 368 21.29 17.16 13.10
N LYS A 369 21.91 16.81 11.96
CA LYS A 369 21.34 16.95 10.61
C LYS A 369 21.51 15.69 9.78
N SER A 370 22.50 14.85 10.11
CA SER A 370 22.76 13.58 9.43
C SER A 370 22.07 12.39 10.08
N HIS A 371 21.89 11.33 9.29
CA HIS A 371 21.41 10.03 9.74
C HIS A 371 21.91 8.92 8.79
N LEU A 372 21.73 7.66 9.18
CA LEU A 372 21.96 6.52 8.29
C LEU A 372 20.63 5.91 7.86
N VAL A 373 20.59 5.44 6.62
CA VAL A 373 19.50 4.62 6.05
C VAL A 373 20.03 3.21 5.82
N ILE A 374 19.28 2.21 6.27
CA ILE A 374 19.60 0.79 6.19
C ILE A 374 18.40 0.05 5.59
N GLY A 375 18.65 -0.86 4.65
CA GLY A 375 17.61 -1.71 4.08
C GLY A 375 16.65 -0.96 3.17
N GLU A 376 17.20 -0.29 2.14
CA GLU A 376 16.40 0.44 1.15
C GLU A 376 15.62 -0.49 0.21
N SER A 377 16.05 -1.74 0.02
CA SER A 377 15.30 -2.73 -0.76
C SER A 377 14.06 -3.20 -0.01
N GLU A 378 12.98 -3.51 -0.73
CA GLU A 378 11.75 -4.01 -0.10
C GLU A 378 11.98 -5.30 0.70
N GLU A 379 12.82 -6.22 0.21
CA GLU A 379 13.21 -7.42 0.97
C GLU A 379 13.78 -7.07 2.34
N ALA A 380 14.70 -6.11 2.41
CA ALA A 380 15.32 -5.70 3.65
C ALA A 380 14.30 -5.07 4.60
N GLN A 381 13.38 -4.26 4.07
CA GLN A 381 12.32 -3.65 4.86
C GLN A 381 11.42 -4.70 5.52
N TYR A 382 11.11 -5.80 4.81
CA TYR A 382 10.34 -6.91 5.35
C TYR A 382 11.13 -7.76 6.35
N ALA A 383 12.39 -8.07 6.07
CA ALA A 383 13.23 -8.85 6.97
C ALA A 383 13.47 -8.18 8.32
N LEU A 384 13.39 -6.84 8.37
CA LEU A 384 13.52 -6.05 9.59
C LEU A 384 12.21 -5.84 10.36
N ASN A 385 11.09 -6.48 9.95
CA ASN A 385 9.87 -6.56 10.77
C ASN A 385 9.98 -7.71 11.79
N LEU A 386 10.84 -7.52 12.78
CA LEU A 386 11.14 -8.49 13.84
C LEU A 386 10.00 -8.57 14.88
N ARG A 387 9.82 -9.74 15.50
CA ARG A 387 8.78 -9.96 16.53
C ARG A 387 9.39 -10.00 17.92
N ASN A 388 10.28 -10.95 18.15
CA ASN A 388 11.15 -10.99 19.33
C ASN A 388 12.52 -10.52 18.88
N PHE A 389 13.10 -9.57 19.60
CA PHE A 389 14.41 -9.06 19.26
C PHE A 389 15.05 -8.31 20.44
N THR A 390 16.37 -8.17 20.38
CA THR A 390 17.11 -7.23 21.21
C THR A 390 17.85 -6.25 20.31
N ILE A 391 17.87 -4.96 20.66
CA ILE A 391 18.75 -3.98 20.03
C ILE A 391 19.73 -3.48 21.08
N THR A 392 21.02 -3.49 20.75
CA THR A 392 22.09 -2.98 21.62
C THR A 392 22.95 -1.98 20.88
N ALA A 393 23.43 -0.96 21.59
CA ALA A 393 24.41 -0.01 21.06
C ALA A 393 25.18 0.66 22.20
N TRP A 394 26.40 1.10 21.93
CA TRP A 394 27.04 2.15 22.72
C TRP A 394 26.60 3.51 22.17
N ILE A 395 26.21 4.41 23.07
CA ILE A 395 25.83 5.78 22.74
C ILE A 395 26.62 6.78 23.58
N SER A 396 27.00 7.90 22.98
CA SER A 396 27.55 9.06 23.69
C SER A 396 26.79 10.31 23.21
N PRO A 397 25.57 10.55 23.73
CA PRO A 397 24.76 11.70 23.33
C PRO A 397 25.42 12.98 23.83
N LYS A 398 25.60 13.99 22.98
CA LYS A 398 26.01 15.34 23.41
C LYS A 398 24.84 16.11 24.03
N ARG A 399 23.63 15.78 23.60
CA ARG A 399 22.38 16.35 24.08
C ARG A 399 21.43 15.25 24.55
N VAL A 400 20.86 15.43 25.73
CA VAL A 400 19.84 14.54 26.28
C VAL A 400 18.49 15.23 26.52
N THR A 401 18.39 16.54 26.31
CA THR A 401 17.14 17.31 26.32
C THR A 401 16.41 17.20 24.98
N GLY A 402 15.09 17.43 24.99
CA GLY A 402 14.23 17.23 23.84
C GLY A 402 14.11 15.75 23.46
N ARG A 403 13.81 15.46 22.20
CA ARG A 403 13.68 14.10 21.67
C ARG A 403 14.55 13.88 20.44
N SER A 404 15.36 12.82 20.46
CA SER A 404 16.20 12.42 19.32
C SER A 404 16.19 10.90 19.12
N GLY A 405 16.13 10.46 17.86
CA GLY A 405 16.12 9.04 17.50
C GLY A 405 17.51 8.44 17.52
N ILE A 406 17.67 7.32 18.22
CA ILE A 406 18.87 6.48 18.14
C ILE A 406 18.72 5.54 16.95
N ILE A 407 17.60 4.81 16.89
CA ILE A 407 17.26 3.89 15.80
C ILE A 407 15.74 3.76 15.68
N ALA A 408 15.22 3.76 14.46
CA ALA A 408 13.79 3.74 14.17
C ALA A 408 13.49 2.97 12.88
N LYS A 409 12.44 2.16 12.87
CA LYS A 409 11.96 1.48 11.64
C LYS A 409 10.99 2.37 10.85
N ARG A 410 11.32 3.65 10.66
CA ARG A 410 10.48 4.62 9.92
C ARG A 410 11.26 5.81 9.38
N VAL A 411 10.88 6.30 8.20
CA VAL A 411 11.36 7.58 7.63
C VAL A 411 10.37 8.71 7.89
N GLY A 412 9.09 8.45 7.60
CA GLY A 412 7.97 9.37 7.83
C GLY A 412 7.23 9.10 9.15
N ASN A 413 6.31 10.00 9.51
CA ASN A 413 5.46 9.83 10.68
C ASN A 413 4.34 8.81 10.40
N THR A 414 4.67 7.52 10.52
CA THR A 414 3.75 6.40 10.31
C THR A 414 3.80 5.43 11.50
N LEU A 415 2.82 4.52 11.56
CA LEU A 415 2.85 3.39 12.50
C LEU A 415 4.11 2.55 12.24
N THR A 416 4.76 2.14 13.33
CA THR A 416 6.06 1.45 13.24
C THR A 416 6.19 0.40 14.35
N PRO A 417 6.88 -0.73 14.08
CA PRO A 417 7.14 -1.74 15.10
C PRO A 417 8.05 -1.21 16.22
N PHE A 418 8.99 -0.31 15.91
CA PHE A 418 9.87 0.23 16.94
C PHE A 418 10.50 1.59 16.59
N VAL A 419 10.73 2.36 17.65
CA VAL A 419 11.57 3.54 17.74
C VAL A 419 12.28 3.50 19.08
N ILE A 420 13.61 3.70 19.09
CA ILE A 420 14.39 3.89 20.31
C ILE A 420 14.93 5.32 20.30
N CYS A 421 14.59 6.09 21.33
CA CYS A 421 14.94 7.51 21.43
C CYS A 421 15.59 7.85 22.77
N VAL A 422 16.36 8.94 22.74
CA VAL A 422 16.62 9.78 23.93
C VAL A 422 15.48 10.80 24.04
N HIS A 423 14.86 10.90 25.21
CA HIS A 423 13.80 11.87 25.49
C HIS A 423 13.96 12.48 26.90
N ASP A 424 14.41 13.73 27.00
CA ASP A 424 14.63 14.46 28.26
C ASP A 424 15.36 13.63 29.34
N GLY A 425 16.51 13.07 28.97
CA GLY A 425 17.36 12.23 29.83
C GLY A 425 16.92 10.77 29.94
N LYS A 426 15.79 10.38 29.33
CA LYS A 426 15.24 9.02 29.37
C LYS A 426 15.64 8.25 28.12
N LEU A 427 15.93 6.97 28.29
CA LEU A 427 15.84 5.99 27.21
C LEU A 427 14.36 5.59 27.04
N THR A 428 13.89 5.60 25.79
CA THR A 428 12.49 5.30 25.45
C THR A 428 12.40 4.27 24.34
N PHE A 429 11.31 3.50 24.36
CA PHE A 429 10.90 2.62 23.27
C PHE A 429 9.46 2.94 22.91
N ASP A 430 9.20 3.20 21.64
CA ASP A 430 7.85 3.41 21.11
C ASP A 430 7.54 2.37 20.03
N GLY A 431 6.32 1.85 20.02
CA GLY A 431 5.89 0.86 19.03
C GLY A 431 4.37 0.74 18.96
N ALA A 432 3.85 0.52 17.77
CA ALA A 432 2.43 0.33 17.52
C ALA A 432 2.06 -1.15 17.41
N ASP A 433 0.86 -1.49 17.87
CA ASP A 433 0.24 -2.79 17.65
C ASP A 433 -0.53 -2.85 16.33
N ARG A 434 -1.00 -4.05 15.99
CA ARG A 434 -1.79 -4.31 14.77
C ARG A 434 -3.15 -3.61 14.73
N ASN A 435 -3.63 -3.10 15.88
CA ASN A 435 -4.84 -2.30 15.96
C ASN A 435 -4.56 -0.80 15.76
N GLY A 436 -3.32 -0.44 15.44
CA GLY A 436 -2.89 0.94 15.22
C GLY A 436 -2.72 1.75 16.51
N LYS A 437 -2.64 1.10 17.67
CA LYS A 437 -2.43 1.77 18.95
C LYS A 437 -0.97 1.68 19.38
N TRP A 438 -0.44 2.73 20.00
CA TRP A 438 0.94 2.81 20.49
C TRP A 438 1.12 2.12 21.86
N THR A 439 0.75 0.85 21.96
CA THR A 439 0.70 0.10 23.23
C THR A 439 2.07 -0.27 23.80
N TYR A 440 3.12 -0.22 22.98
CA TYR A 440 4.48 -0.56 23.42
C TYR A 440 5.25 0.62 24.02
N ASN A 441 4.70 1.83 23.97
CA ASN A 441 5.39 3.03 24.44
C ASN A 441 5.77 2.94 25.91
N CYS A 442 7.07 3.05 26.20
CA CYS A 442 7.59 3.07 27.55
C CYS A 442 8.84 3.93 27.67
N SER A 443 9.09 4.38 28.89
CA SER A 443 10.24 5.24 29.20
C SER A 443 10.89 4.82 30.51
N SER A 444 12.22 4.88 30.53
CA SER A 444 13.00 4.81 31.75
C SER A 444 12.88 6.11 32.57
N PRO A 445 13.36 6.12 33.84
CA PRO A 445 13.73 7.35 34.54
C PRO A 445 14.83 8.14 33.78
N GLN A 446 15.17 9.35 34.26
CA GLN A 446 16.24 10.15 33.67
C GLN A 446 17.62 9.56 34.01
N VAL A 447 18.05 8.58 33.23
CA VAL A 447 19.27 7.80 33.46
C VAL A 447 20.41 8.13 32.48
N LEU A 448 20.08 8.75 31.34
CA LEU A 448 21.06 9.08 30.30
C LEU A 448 21.77 10.39 30.60
N LYS A 449 23.10 10.35 30.50
CA LYS A 449 23.98 11.52 30.74
C LYS A 449 24.61 12.02 29.44
N PRO A 450 24.76 13.35 29.27
CA PRO A 450 25.45 13.90 28.11
C PRO A 450 26.96 13.64 28.17
N ASN A 451 27.58 13.51 27.00
CA ASN A 451 29.03 13.37 26.79
C ASN A 451 29.69 12.18 27.50
N GLN A 452 28.94 11.10 27.74
CA GLN A 452 29.43 9.87 28.35
C GLN A 452 28.99 8.66 27.53
N TRP A 453 29.95 7.78 27.23
CA TRP A 453 29.66 6.48 26.64
C TRP A 453 28.81 5.64 27.62
N GLN A 454 27.66 5.21 27.13
CA GLN A 454 26.69 4.40 27.86
C GLN A 454 26.22 3.28 26.94
N HIS A 455 26.18 2.06 27.45
CA HIS A 455 25.64 0.93 26.70
C HIS A 455 24.14 0.85 26.93
N ILE A 456 23.36 0.76 25.85
CA ILE A 456 21.92 0.53 25.93
C ILE A 456 21.57 -0.86 25.41
N ALA A 457 20.54 -1.47 25.99
CA ALA A 457 19.89 -2.64 25.41
C ALA A 457 18.36 -2.51 25.54
N VAL A 458 17.64 -2.85 24.49
CA VAL A 458 16.18 -2.92 24.48
C VAL A 458 15.77 -4.31 24.04
N VAL A 459 15.14 -5.04 24.95
CA VAL A 459 14.63 -6.41 24.71
C VAL A 459 13.13 -6.33 24.49
N VAL A 460 12.66 -6.88 23.37
CA VAL A 460 11.25 -6.93 23.01
C VAL A 460 10.85 -8.39 22.88
N GLU A 461 9.88 -8.80 23.70
CA GLU A 461 9.14 -10.05 23.55
C GLU A 461 7.72 -9.69 23.14
N GLU A 462 7.37 -9.97 21.89
CA GLU A 462 6.09 -9.56 21.31
C GLU A 462 4.92 -10.07 22.15
N ALA A 463 3.88 -9.24 22.32
CA ALA A 463 2.67 -9.58 23.08
C ALA A 463 2.95 -10.04 24.52
N LYS A 464 4.12 -9.67 25.07
CA LYS A 464 4.54 -10.02 26.43
C LYS A 464 5.15 -8.84 27.18
N ARG A 465 6.30 -8.33 26.74
CA ARG A 465 6.99 -7.21 27.42
C ARG A 465 8.07 -6.52 26.59
N VAL A 466 8.39 -5.29 27.00
CA VAL A 466 9.59 -4.54 26.62
C VAL A 466 10.44 -4.32 27.87
N VAL A 467 11.75 -4.53 27.78
CA VAL A 467 12.70 -4.29 28.87
C VAL A 467 13.83 -3.38 28.39
N LEU A 468 14.09 -2.30 29.13
CA LEU A 468 15.14 -1.33 28.83
C LEU A 468 16.29 -1.48 29.82
N TYR A 469 17.52 -1.49 29.31
CA TYR A 469 18.76 -1.53 30.09
C TYR A 469 19.68 -0.37 29.74
N VAL A 470 20.38 0.14 30.76
CA VAL A 470 21.48 1.10 30.60
C VAL A 470 22.67 0.62 31.43
N ASN A 471 23.84 0.49 30.81
CA ASN A 471 25.07 -0.03 31.40
C ASN A 471 24.88 -1.40 32.09
N GLY A 472 24.10 -2.28 31.46
CA GLY A 472 23.82 -3.62 31.97
C GLY A 472 22.80 -3.67 33.11
N ARG A 473 22.31 -2.53 33.61
CA ARG A 473 21.27 -2.47 34.63
C ARG A 473 19.90 -2.29 33.98
N GLU A 474 18.93 -3.08 34.43
CA GLU A 474 17.52 -2.90 34.08
C GLU A 474 17.01 -1.56 34.62
N VAL A 475 16.39 -0.75 33.75
CA VAL A 475 15.84 0.57 34.12
C VAL A 475 14.33 0.68 33.88
N ARG A 476 13.73 -0.25 33.12
CA ARG A 476 12.28 -0.31 32.89
C ARG A 476 11.85 -1.71 32.41
N ILE A 477 10.73 -2.20 32.94
CA ILE A 477 9.92 -3.27 32.35
C ILE A 477 8.54 -2.68 32.00
N HIS A 478 8.02 -3.00 30.82
CA HIS A 478 6.68 -2.65 30.37
C HIS A 478 5.98 -3.90 29.83
N LYS A 479 4.77 -4.19 30.30
CA LYS A 479 3.98 -5.34 29.83
C LYS A 479 3.09 -4.94 28.67
N VAL A 480 2.95 -5.83 27.70
CA VAL A 480 2.10 -5.65 26.51
C VAL A 480 1.39 -6.98 26.21
N THR A 481 0.24 -6.93 25.55
CA THR A 481 -0.56 -8.12 25.20
C THR A 481 -0.84 -8.24 23.70
N GLU A 482 -0.73 -7.14 22.97
CA GLU A 482 -1.05 -7.08 21.55
C GLU A 482 0.19 -7.34 20.69
N PRO A 483 0.10 -8.02 19.54
CA PRO A 483 1.22 -8.18 18.61
C PRO A 483 1.69 -6.86 17.99
N LEU A 484 2.98 -6.78 17.64
CA LEU A 484 3.55 -5.62 16.94
C LEU A 484 2.96 -5.49 15.54
N CYS A 485 2.82 -4.25 15.08
CA CYS A 485 2.56 -3.96 13.67
C CYS A 485 3.81 -4.23 12.82
N ALA A 486 3.64 -4.29 11.51
CA ALA A 486 4.73 -4.28 10.53
C ALA A 486 4.66 -3.00 9.70
N ASN A 487 5.74 -2.65 9.00
CA ASN A 487 5.71 -1.61 7.98
C ASN A 487 6.71 -1.83 6.84
N GLU A 488 6.57 -1.03 5.79
CA GLU A 488 7.38 -1.02 4.57
C GLU A 488 8.31 0.22 4.58
N GLN A 489 8.99 0.45 5.70
CA GLN A 489 9.95 1.55 5.84
C GLN A 489 11.35 0.98 6.05
N PRO A 490 12.41 1.65 5.58
CA PRO A 490 13.77 1.27 5.94
C PRO A 490 14.04 1.53 7.43
N LEU A 491 15.18 1.02 7.90
CA LEU A 491 15.70 1.28 9.22
C LEU A 491 16.55 2.55 9.20
N ILE A 492 16.33 3.43 10.17
CA ILE A 492 16.96 4.73 10.29
C ILE A 492 17.76 4.79 11.58
N VAL A 493 19.03 5.20 11.51
CA VAL A 493 19.91 5.37 12.67
C VAL A 493 20.30 6.84 12.80
N GLY A 494 20.21 7.40 14.02
CA GLY A 494 20.52 8.79 14.31
C GLY A 494 19.38 9.78 14.01
N ARG A 495 18.17 9.30 13.71
CA ARG A 495 16.99 10.14 13.46
C ARG A 495 15.69 9.40 13.79
N ASP A 496 14.75 10.15 14.37
CA ASP A 496 13.33 9.78 14.40
C ASP A 496 12.53 10.79 13.55
N ALA A 497 11.42 10.35 12.95
CA ALA A 497 10.52 11.18 12.16
C ALA A 497 9.81 12.26 13.01
N TRP A 498 9.74 12.06 14.33
CA TRP A 498 9.13 12.97 15.29
C TRP A 498 10.09 13.26 16.47
N GLY A 499 10.32 14.53 16.77
CA GLY A 499 11.14 14.96 17.89
C GLY A 499 11.62 16.41 17.75
N GLY A 500 12.86 16.65 18.17
CA GLY A 500 13.46 17.98 18.24
C GLY A 500 13.50 18.53 19.67
N GLU A 501 13.88 19.79 19.79
CA GLU A 501 14.00 20.50 21.06
C GLU A 501 13.37 21.91 20.91
N PRO A 502 12.17 22.16 21.47
CA PRO A 502 11.27 21.17 22.08
C PRO A 502 10.71 20.20 21.02
N PRO A 503 10.26 18.99 21.40
CA PRO A 503 9.64 18.07 20.46
C PRO A 503 8.33 18.67 19.92
N ARG A 504 8.23 18.85 18.60
CA ARG A 504 7.01 19.31 17.91
C ARG A 504 6.49 18.22 16.98
N GLY A 505 5.18 18.19 16.75
CA GLY A 505 4.47 17.15 15.98
C GLY A 505 5.03 16.88 14.58
N GLU A 506 5.75 17.84 13.99
CA GLU A 506 6.13 17.83 12.57
C GLU A 506 7.64 17.92 12.33
N THR A 507 8.47 18.02 13.38
CA THR A 507 9.93 18.14 13.22
C THR A 507 10.63 16.83 13.50
N PRO A 508 11.58 16.40 12.66
CA PRO A 508 12.40 15.22 12.94
C PRO A 508 13.33 15.45 14.14
N GLY A 509 13.52 14.40 14.95
CA GLY A 509 14.44 14.40 16.08
C GLY A 509 15.77 13.75 15.71
N PHE A 510 16.77 14.56 15.38
CA PHE A 510 18.12 14.08 15.05
C PHE A 510 18.99 13.87 16.29
N PHE A 511 19.73 12.77 16.29
CA PHE A 511 20.73 12.48 17.31
C PHE A 511 21.93 13.42 17.17
N ILE A 512 22.47 13.87 18.31
CA ILE A 512 23.71 14.64 18.36
C ILE A 512 24.64 13.89 19.31
N GLY A 513 25.75 13.38 18.78
CA GLY A 513 26.66 12.52 19.54
C GLY A 513 27.09 11.30 18.75
N ALA A 514 27.74 10.35 19.42
CA ALA A 514 28.30 9.18 18.78
C ALA A 514 27.51 7.89 19.06
N ILE A 515 27.45 7.00 18.08
CA ILE A 515 26.92 5.63 18.19
C ILE A 515 28.01 4.65 17.74
N ASP A 516 28.15 3.56 18.48
CA ASP A 516 29.14 2.51 18.24
C ASP A 516 28.52 1.12 18.51
N GLU A 517 29.05 0.08 17.85
CA GLU A 517 28.68 -1.33 18.03
C GLU A 517 27.15 -1.57 18.01
N LEU A 518 26.46 -1.00 17.02
CA LEU A 518 25.01 -1.19 16.88
C LEU A 518 24.74 -2.63 16.43
N LYS A 519 23.95 -3.36 17.23
CA LYS A 519 23.60 -4.75 16.96
C LYS A 519 22.11 -4.99 17.12
N ILE A 520 21.59 -5.87 16.28
CA ILE A 520 20.26 -6.44 16.36
C ILE A 520 20.40 -7.93 16.59
N TRP A 521 19.63 -8.45 17.55
CA TRP A 521 19.53 -9.86 17.92
C TRP A 521 18.06 -10.26 17.72
N ALA A 522 17.78 -11.47 17.26
CA ALA A 522 16.42 -11.96 17.00
C ALA A 522 16.15 -13.26 17.74
#